data_AF-A0A448MLZ1-F1
#
_entry.id   AF-A0A448MLZ1-F1
#
_cell.length_a   1.000
_cell.length_b   1.000
_cell.length_c   1.000
_cell.angle_alpha   90.00
_cell.angle_beta   90.00
_cell.angle_gamma   90.00
#
_symmetry.space_group_name_H-M   'P 1'
#
loop_
_entity.id
_entity.type
_entity.pdbx_description
1 polymer ?
#
loop_
_entity_poly.entity_id
_entity_poly.type
_entity_poly.pdbx_seq_one_letter_code
_entity_poly.pdbx_strand_id
1 'polypeptide(L)'
;MIDCHHYQVGNCRSCQWLEIPYERQLSEKITHLKIQLSHLNCDDLVWLPPFQSPLSGFRNKAKMVVSGSVERPILGILQDSNDPNSSVDLCDCPLYPAHFGAIFPILKDFIGRAGLVPYNVAKKKGELKYILLTESTSTGKLMLRFVLRSENKLALIHRELAGLLTKLPQLEVVSVNLQPQHAAIWKGSKKFSNETTVSGGKF
;
A
#
# COMPACT_ATOMS: atom_id res chain seq x y z
N MET A 1 -2.40 -4.52 -22.99
CA MET A 1 -3.10 -5.08 -21.80
C MET A 1 -2.03 -5.43 -20.79
N ILE A 2 -2.30 -5.26 -19.49
CA ILE A 2 -1.32 -5.62 -18.45
C ILE A 2 -1.44 -7.13 -18.23
N ASP A 3 -0.32 -7.85 -18.32
CA ASP A 3 -0.26 -9.25 -17.94
C ASP A 3 -0.08 -9.34 -16.42
N CYS A 4 -1.07 -9.88 -15.72
CA CYS A 4 -1.09 -9.98 -14.26
C CYS A 4 -1.48 -11.40 -13.85
N HIS A 5 -0.48 -12.19 -13.46
CA HIS A 5 -0.67 -13.57 -13.02
C HIS A 5 -1.71 -13.68 -11.87
N HIS A 6 -1.64 -12.80 -10.87
CA HIS A 6 -2.57 -12.79 -9.72
C HIS A 6 -4.03 -12.62 -10.13
N TYR A 7 -4.28 -11.83 -11.17
CA TYR A 7 -5.64 -11.69 -11.70
C TYR A 7 -6.05 -12.94 -12.47
N GLN A 8 -5.18 -13.49 -13.32
CA GLN A 8 -5.47 -14.69 -14.10
C GLN A 8 -5.85 -15.88 -13.21
N VAL A 9 -5.10 -16.11 -12.13
CA VAL A 9 -5.37 -17.22 -11.19
C VAL A 9 -6.43 -16.90 -10.13
N GLY A 10 -6.98 -15.68 -10.13
CA GLY A 10 -8.05 -15.27 -9.21
C GLY A 10 -7.61 -14.91 -7.80
N ASN A 11 -6.30 -14.86 -7.54
CA ASN A 11 -5.75 -14.51 -6.22
C ASN A 11 -5.93 -13.02 -5.88
N CYS A 12 -6.06 -12.14 -6.88
CA CYS A 12 -6.33 -10.71 -6.69
C CYS A 12 -7.33 -10.17 -7.73
N ARG A 13 -8.38 -9.50 -7.27
CA ARG A 13 -9.42 -8.86 -8.12
C ARG A 13 -9.49 -7.34 -7.97
N SER A 14 -8.44 -6.71 -7.44
CA SER A 14 -8.44 -5.25 -7.21
C SER A 14 -8.52 -4.42 -8.50
N CYS A 15 -8.08 -4.96 -9.65
CA CYS A 15 -8.12 -4.29 -10.95
C CYS A 15 -9.38 -4.70 -11.72
N GLN A 16 -10.54 -4.14 -11.37
CA GLN A 16 -11.85 -4.57 -11.90
C GLN A 16 -11.98 -4.51 -13.43
N TRP A 17 -11.24 -3.61 -14.09
CA TRP A 17 -11.33 -3.38 -15.54
C TRP A 17 -10.15 -3.97 -16.32
N LEU A 18 -9.35 -4.84 -15.71
CA LEU A 18 -8.10 -5.35 -16.31
C LEU A 18 -8.31 -5.99 -17.69
N GLU A 19 -9.43 -6.71 -17.86
CA GLU A 19 -9.79 -7.42 -19.10
C GLU A 19 -10.36 -6.49 -20.19
N ILE A 20 -10.74 -5.27 -19.83
CA ILE A 20 -11.29 -4.30 -20.78
C ILE A 20 -10.12 -3.63 -21.52
N PRO A 21 -10.11 -3.60 -22.86
CA PRO A 21 -9.10 -2.86 -23.64
C PRO A 21 -9.01 -1.40 -23.18
N TYR A 22 -7.79 -0.86 -23.07
CA TYR A 22 -7.59 0.44 -22.42
C TYR A 22 -8.37 1.58 -23.09
N GLU A 23 -8.43 1.61 -24.42
CA GLU A 23 -9.22 2.58 -25.17
C GLU A 23 -10.70 2.51 -24.81
N ARG A 24 -11.23 1.30 -24.61
CA ARG A 24 -12.60 1.11 -24.14
C ARG A 24 -12.77 1.56 -22.70
N GLN A 25 -11.80 1.34 -21.82
CA GLN A 25 -11.86 1.91 -20.46
C GLN A 25 -11.98 3.44 -20.50
N LEU A 26 -11.25 4.10 -21.39
CA LEU A 26 -11.30 5.56 -21.54
C LEU A 26 -12.65 6.02 -22.08
N SER A 27 -13.16 5.39 -23.14
CA SER A 27 -14.45 5.76 -23.72
C SER A 27 -15.62 5.53 -22.76
N GLU A 28 -15.63 4.41 -22.02
CA GLU A 28 -16.66 4.12 -21.01
C GLU A 28 -16.62 5.14 -19.86
N LYS A 29 -15.43 5.57 -19.41
CA LYS A 29 -15.29 6.64 -18.40
C LYS A 29 -15.82 7.99 -18.89
N ILE A 30 -15.55 8.35 -20.15
CA ILE A 30 -16.06 9.60 -20.74
C ILE A 30 -17.57 9.54 -20.86
N THR A 31 -18.12 8.43 -21.36
CA THR A 31 -19.57 8.22 -21.47
C THR A 31 -20.23 8.29 -20.09
N HIS A 32 -19.66 7.63 -19.09
CA HIS A 32 -20.15 7.69 -17.72
C HIS A 32 -20.15 9.12 -17.17
N LEU A 33 -19.07 9.88 -17.37
CA LEU A 33 -18.98 11.29 -16.95
C LEU A 33 -20.07 12.14 -17.63
N LYS A 34 -20.28 11.98 -18.95
CA LYS A 34 -21.33 12.69 -19.70
C LYS A 34 -22.72 12.39 -19.16
N ILE A 35 -23.00 11.13 -18.83
CA ILE A 35 -24.27 10.74 -18.21
C ILE A 35 -24.44 11.38 -16.83
N GLN A 36 -23.38 11.41 -16.01
CA GLN A 36 -23.45 12.04 -14.68
C GLN A 36 -23.75 13.55 -14.77
N LEU A 37 -23.28 14.24 -15.81
CA LEU A 37 -23.48 15.69 -15.98
C LEU A 37 -24.72 16.04 -16.81
N SER A 38 -25.48 15.06 -17.31
CA SER A 38 -26.58 15.31 -18.26
C SER A 38 -27.74 16.15 -17.71
N HIS A 39 -27.82 16.32 -16.39
CA HIS A 39 -28.83 17.13 -15.71
C HIS A 39 -28.42 18.60 -15.53
N LEU A 40 -27.16 18.94 -15.82
CA LEU A 40 -26.64 20.31 -15.77
C LEU A 40 -26.73 20.95 -17.16
N ASN A 41 -26.84 22.28 -17.20
CA ASN A 41 -26.64 23.00 -18.46
C ASN A 41 -25.17 22.87 -18.88
N CYS A 42 -24.93 22.22 -20.02
CA CYS A 42 -23.61 21.95 -20.57
C CYS A 42 -23.39 22.61 -21.95
N ASP A 43 -24.21 23.60 -22.33
CA ASP A 43 -24.22 24.17 -23.68
C ASP A 43 -22.85 24.80 -24.06
N ASP A 44 -22.18 25.43 -23.09
CA ASP A 44 -20.85 26.04 -23.27
C ASP A 44 -19.68 25.12 -22.87
N LEU A 45 -19.94 23.84 -22.57
CA LEU A 45 -18.93 22.94 -22.01
C LEU A 45 -18.00 22.37 -23.08
N VAL A 46 -16.69 22.61 -22.92
CA VAL A 46 -15.66 22.05 -23.79
C VAL A 46 -15.15 20.72 -23.24
N TRP A 47 -15.41 19.63 -23.98
CA TRP A 47 -14.89 18.30 -23.65
C TRP A 47 -13.48 18.13 -24.19
N LEU A 48 -12.50 18.05 -23.30
CA LEU A 48 -11.11 17.74 -23.65
C LEU A 48 -10.88 16.22 -23.74
N PRO A 49 -9.86 15.77 -24.52
CA PRO A 49 -9.42 14.38 -24.49
C PRO A 49 -9.02 13.94 -23.07
N PRO A 50 -9.22 12.65 -22.72
CA PRO A 50 -8.85 12.16 -21.40
C PRO A 50 -7.33 12.17 -21.23
N PHE A 51 -6.86 12.57 -20.04
CA PHE A 51 -5.47 12.37 -19.68
C PHE A 51 -5.22 10.87 -19.42
N GLN A 52 -4.33 10.27 -20.21
CA GLN A 52 -4.07 8.84 -20.17
C GLN A 52 -2.90 8.53 -19.22
N SER A 53 -3.11 7.57 -18.33
CA SER A 53 -2.06 7.03 -17.46
C SER A 53 -1.22 5.98 -18.19
N PRO A 54 0.03 5.75 -17.78
CA PRO A 54 0.71 4.50 -18.09
C PRO A 54 -0.14 3.30 -17.66
N LEU A 55 0.03 2.16 -18.34
CA LEU A 55 -0.69 0.93 -17.99
C LEU A 55 -0.08 0.23 -16.77
N SER A 56 1.23 0.30 -16.59
CA SER A 56 1.96 -0.37 -15.51
C SER A 56 2.85 0.62 -14.76
N GLY A 57 3.32 0.24 -13.58
CA GLY A 57 4.30 1.02 -12.81
C GLY A 57 3.83 2.38 -12.30
N PHE A 58 2.57 2.78 -12.54
CA PHE A 58 2.07 4.10 -12.18
C PHE A 58 1.73 4.26 -10.70
N ARG A 59 1.64 3.15 -9.94
CA ARG A 59 1.23 3.17 -8.54
C ARG A 59 2.45 3.36 -7.64
N ASN A 60 2.83 4.61 -7.43
CA ASN A 60 3.91 5.00 -6.52
C ASN A 60 3.66 4.70 -5.02
N LYS A 61 2.51 4.12 -4.66
CA LYS A 61 2.14 3.81 -3.27
C LYS A 61 1.66 2.37 -3.11
N ALA A 62 2.46 1.56 -2.43
CA ALA A 62 2.09 0.23 -1.96
C ALA A 62 1.48 0.34 -0.55
N LYS A 63 0.27 -0.19 -0.38
CA LYS A 63 -0.39 -0.35 0.92
C LYS A 63 -0.66 -1.83 1.09
N MET A 64 0.18 -2.49 1.88
CA MET A 64 0.19 -3.94 2.03
C MET A 64 -0.30 -4.32 3.41
N VAL A 65 -1.23 -5.27 3.47
CA VAL A 65 -1.49 -6.04 4.69
C VAL A 65 -0.23 -6.86 4.96
N VAL A 66 0.19 -6.90 6.23
CA VAL A 66 1.25 -7.80 6.67
C VAL A 66 0.62 -9.04 7.29
N SER A 67 0.95 -10.20 6.74
CA SER A 67 0.43 -11.52 7.15
C SER A 67 1.55 -12.56 7.16
N GLY A 68 1.23 -13.84 7.32
CA GLY A 68 2.22 -14.90 7.51
C GLY A 68 2.83 -14.91 8.91
N SER A 69 4.08 -15.39 9.03
CA SER A 69 4.83 -15.39 10.30
C SER A 69 5.83 -14.24 10.34
N VAL A 70 6.45 -14.00 11.50
CA VAL A 70 7.49 -12.96 11.63
C VAL A 70 8.76 -13.33 10.85
N GLU A 71 9.07 -14.62 10.71
CA GLU A 71 10.20 -15.15 9.95
C GLU A 71 9.91 -15.23 8.44
N ARG A 72 8.63 -15.36 8.07
CA ARG A 72 8.18 -15.44 6.67
C ARG A 72 6.98 -14.50 6.45
N PRO A 73 7.19 -13.17 6.50
CA PRO A 73 6.10 -12.22 6.34
C PRO A 73 5.66 -12.13 4.87
N ILE A 74 4.35 -12.08 4.69
CA ILE A 74 3.70 -11.87 3.39
C ILE A 74 3.23 -10.42 3.32
N LEU A 75 3.58 -9.74 2.22
CA LEU A 75 3.18 -8.36 1.94
C LEU A 75 2.23 -8.34 0.76
N GLY A 76 0.95 -8.08 1.02
CA GLY A 76 -0.04 -8.02 -0.05
C GLY A 76 -1.45 -7.78 0.46
N ILE A 77 -2.36 -8.70 0.17
CA ILE A 77 -3.77 -8.63 0.57
C ILE A 77 -4.20 -9.90 1.30
N LEU A 78 -5.33 -9.80 2.01
CA LEU A 78 -6.12 -10.95 2.44
C LEU A 78 -7.33 -11.03 1.51
N GLN A 79 -7.59 -12.20 0.93
CA GLN A 79 -8.82 -12.40 0.17
C GLN A 79 -10.04 -12.41 1.09
N ASP A 80 -9.89 -13.00 2.28
CA ASP A 80 -10.82 -12.89 3.39
C ASP A 80 -10.11 -12.23 4.59
N SER A 81 -10.60 -11.06 4.97
CA SER A 81 -10.07 -10.30 6.11
C SER A 81 -10.06 -11.06 7.45
N ASN A 82 -10.88 -12.10 7.59
CA ASN A 82 -10.96 -12.94 8.80
C ASN A 82 -10.12 -14.20 8.72
N ASP A 83 -9.67 -14.62 7.54
CA ASP A 83 -8.80 -15.78 7.36
C ASP A 83 -7.35 -15.35 7.12
N PRO A 84 -6.44 -15.50 8.10
CA PRO A 84 -5.03 -15.18 7.91
C PRO A 84 -4.32 -16.07 6.87
N ASN A 85 -4.90 -17.22 6.51
CA ASN A 85 -4.33 -18.11 5.48
C ASN A 85 -4.74 -17.68 4.06
N SER A 86 -5.71 -16.77 3.92
CA SER A 86 -6.14 -16.21 2.64
C SER A 86 -5.18 -15.13 2.09
N SER A 87 -3.97 -15.07 2.64
CA SER A 87 -2.95 -14.09 2.27
C SER A 87 -2.40 -14.35 0.88
N VAL A 88 -2.33 -13.30 0.08
CA VAL A 88 -1.70 -13.30 -1.24
C VAL A 88 -0.57 -12.28 -1.23
N ASP A 89 0.63 -12.74 -1.54
CA ASP A 89 1.79 -11.87 -1.74
C ASP A 89 1.63 -11.08 -3.04
N LEU A 90 1.81 -9.76 -2.98
CA LEU A 90 1.68 -8.88 -4.14
C LEU A 90 2.93 -8.03 -4.38
N CYS A 91 4.10 -8.50 -3.92
CA CYS A 91 5.38 -7.79 -4.12
C CYS A 91 5.76 -7.65 -5.61
N ASP A 92 5.21 -8.49 -6.47
CA ASP A 92 5.38 -8.53 -7.93
C ASP A 92 4.22 -7.88 -8.69
N CYS A 93 3.32 -7.14 -8.01
CA CYS A 93 2.19 -6.51 -8.67
C CYS A 93 2.66 -5.53 -9.77
N PRO A 94 2.20 -5.67 -11.03
CA PRO A 94 2.69 -4.89 -12.16
C PRO A 94 2.30 -3.40 -12.12
N LEU A 95 1.44 -3.00 -11.18
CA LEU A 95 1.10 -1.60 -10.97
C LEU A 95 2.19 -0.84 -10.21
N TYR A 96 3.01 -1.52 -9.40
CA TYR A 96 4.10 -0.87 -8.68
C TYR A 96 5.29 -0.58 -9.61
N PRO A 97 6.06 0.49 -9.35
CA PRO A 97 7.33 0.71 -10.01
C PRO A 97 8.21 -0.54 -9.90
N ALA A 98 8.86 -0.94 -10.99
CA ALA A 98 9.63 -2.20 -11.05
C ALA A 98 10.70 -2.28 -9.95
N HIS A 99 11.30 -1.15 -9.58
CA HIS A 99 12.33 -1.08 -8.54
C HIS A 99 11.80 -1.40 -7.12
N PHE A 100 10.47 -1.37 -6.88
CA PHE A 100 9.89 -1.82 -5.60
C PHE A 100 10.16 -3.31 -5.35
N GLY A 101 10.32 -4.12 -6.40
CA GLY A 101 10.64 -5.54 -6.28
C GLY A 101 11.91 -5.82 -5.48
N ALA A 102 12.91 -4.93 -5.56
CA ALA A 102 14.14 -5.03 -4.77
C ALA A 102 13.98 -4.53 -3.32
N ILE A 103 13.00 -3.65 -3.07
CA ILE A 103 12.75 -3.04 -1.76
C ILE A 103 11.98 -4.02 -0.85
N PHE A 104 10.98 -4.71 -1.39
CA PHE A 104 10.13 -5.58 -0.56
C PHE A 104 10.88 -6.67 0.23
N PRO A 105 11.86 -7.39 -0.34
CA PRO A 105 12.66 -8.35 0.42
C PRO A 105 13.41 -7.70 1.60
N ILE A 106 13.90 -6.47 1.44
CA ILE A 106 14.56 -5.71 2.52
C ILE A 106 13.55 -5.39 3.63
N LEU A 107 12.32 -5.03 3.27
CA LEU A 107 11.25 -4.78 4.25
C LEU A 107 10.83 -6.05 4.99
N LYS A 108 10.76 -7.20 4.30
CA LYS A 108 10.46 -8.51 4.91
C LYS A 108 11.56 -8.93 5.90
N ASP A 109 12.82 -8.74 5.53
CA ASP A 109 13.99 -8.97 6.39
C ASP A 109 13.97 -8.04 7.63
N PHE A 110 13.61 -6.77 7.44
CA PHE A 110 13.44 -5.82 8.56
C PHE A 110 12.33 -6.26 9.53
N ILE A 111 11.19 -6.71 9.02
CA ILE A 111 10.08 -7.24 9.84
C ILE A 111 10.57 -8.38 10.75
N GLY A 112 11.34 -9.31 10.18
CA GLY A 112 11.93 -10.43 10.93
C GLY A 112 12.89 -9.95 12.02
N ARG A 113 13.87 -9.10 11.69
CA ARG A 113 14.86 -8.59 12.65
C ARG A 113 14.26 -7.76 13.78
N ALA A 114 13.28 -6.92 13.47
CA ALA A 114 12.58 -6.11 14.47
C ALA A 114 11.50 -6.90 15.24
N GLY A 115 11.30 -8.18 14.91
CA GLY A 115 10.34 -9.06 15.58
C GLY A 115 8.91 -8.54 15.47
N LEU A 116 8.54 -7.98 14.32
CA LEU A 116 7.24 -7.35 14.07
C LEU A 116 6.20 -8.41 13.69
N VAL A 117 5.66 -9.07 14.71
CA VAL A 117 4.67 -10.14 14.52
C VAL A 117 3.46 -9.63 13.73
N PRO A 118 3.13 -10.22 12.57
CA PRO A 118 1.94 -9.85 11.79
C PRO A 118 0.66 -9.92 12.62
N TYR A 119 -0.23 -8.96 12.44
CA TYR A 119 -1.47 -8.87 13.20
C TYR A 119 -2.53 -9.83 12.64
N ASN A 120 -2.97 -10.77 13.46
CA ASN A 120 -4.08 -11.67 13.16
C ASN A 120 -5.40 -11.02 13.59
N VAL A 121 -6.26 -10.74 12.61
CA VAL A 121 -7.57 -10.08 12.80
C VAL A 121 -8.48 -10.93 13.68
N ALA A 122 -8.72 -12.19 13.33
CA ALA A 122 -9.61 -13.10 14.05
C ALA A 122 -9.21 -13.30 15.52
N LYS A 123 -7.90 -13.48 15.78
CA LYS A 123 -7.37 -13.74 17.14
C LYS A 123 -7.09 -12.45 17.92
N LYS A 124 -7.16 -11.28 17.29
CA LYS A 124 -6.77 -9.98 17.86
C LYS A 124 -5.37 -10.00 18.52
N LYS A 125 -4.42 -10.65 17.87
CA LYS A 125 -3.04 -10.87 18.34
C LYS A 125 -2.03 -10.42 17.29
N GLY A 126 -0.80 -10.16 17.72
CA GLY A 126 0.25 -9.59 16.87
C GLY A 126 0.29 -8.06 16.96
N GLU A 127 1.21 -7.47 16.21
CA GLU A 127 1.55 -6.04 16.30
C GLU A 127 1.48 -5.32 14.97
N LEU A 128 2.06 -5.85 13.90
CA LEU A 128 2.16 -5.17 12.61
C LEU A 128 0.96 -5.48 11.70
N LYS A 129 0.16 -4.46 11.41
CA LYS A 129 -1.06 -4.59 10.57
C LYS A 129 -0.77 -4.33 9.09
N TYR A 130 -0.07 -3.24 8.81
CA TYR A 130 0.19 -2.79 7.44
C TYR A 130 1.58 -2.19 7.30
N ILE A 131 2.13 -2.28 6.09
CA ILE A 131 3.23 -1.43 5.63
C ILE A 131 2.74 -0.58 4.46
N LEU A 132 3.05 0.71 4.53
CA LEU A 132 2.82 1.65 3.45
C LEU A 132 4.18 2.14 2.94
N LEU A 133 4.48 1.86 1.68
CA LEU A 133 5.65 2.38 0.97
C LEU A 133 5.17 3.37 -0.08
N THR A 134 5.65 4.60 -0.02
CA THR A 134 5.31 5.66 -0.99
C THR A 134 6.58 6.21 -1.60
N GLU A 135 6.59 6.39 -2.91
CA GLU A 135 7.64 7.08 -3.65
C GLU A 135 7.16 8.46 -4.11
N SER A 136 7.99 9.47 -3.91
CA SER A 136 7.82 10.77 -4.55
C SER A 136 8.20 10.67 -6.02
N THR A 137 7.24 10.87 -6.93
CA THR A 137 7.50 10.80 -8.37
C THR A 137 8.39 11.92 -8.90
N SER A 138 8.56 13.01 -8.14
CA SER A 138 9.45 14.12 -8.52
C SER A 138 10.90 13.94 -8.06
N THR A 139 11.15 13.17 -6.99
CA THR A 139 12.48 13.05 -6.38
C THR A 139 13.00 11.62 -6.29
N GLY A 140 12.16 10.60 -6.50
CA GLY A 140 12.48 9.19 -6.28
C GLY A 140 12.68 8.81 -4.81
N LYS A 141 12.43 9.73 -3.87
CA LYS A 141 12.59 9.50 -2.43
C LYS A 141 11.42 8.71 -1.86
N LEU A 142 11.71 7.86 -0.87
CA LEU A 142 10.74 6.97 -0.27
C LEU A 142 10.29 7.46 1.12
N MET A 143 9.02 7.20 1.41
CA MET A 143 8.44 7.22 2.74
C MET A 143 7.94 5.82 3.09
N LEU A 144 8.37 5.30 4.23
CA LEU A 144 7.92 4.04 4.81
C LEU A 144 7.09 4.34 6.07
N ARG A 145 5.90 3.74 6.15
CA ARG A 145 5.04 3.82 7.32
C ARG A 145 4.64 2.45 7.81
N PHE A 146 4.96 2.16 9.07
CA PHE A 146 4.48 0.99 9.78
C PHE A 146 3.15 1.31 10.45
N VAL A 147 2.16 0.44 10.30
CA VAL A 147 0.89 0.55 11.03
C VAL A 147 0.87 -0.53 12.10
N LEU A 148 0.99 -0.12 13.36
CA LEU A 148 1.07 -1.03 14.51
C LEU A 148 -0.22 -1.01 15.32
N ARG A 149 -0.45 -2.08 16.08
CA ARG A 149 -1.49 -2.13 17.10
C ARG A 149 -1.12 -1.28 18.32
N SER A 150 0.14 -1.32 18.76
CA SER A 150 0.62 -0.69 19.99
C SER A 150 2.05 -0.19 19.88
N GLU A 151 2.55 0.45 20.95
CA GLU A 151 3.91 0.99 21.05
C GLU A 151 4.99 -0.07 21.37
N ASN A 152 4.59 -1.31 21.70
CA ASN A 152 5.46 -2.37 22.22
C ASN A 152 6.70 -2.68 21.36
N LYS A 153 6.64 -2.38 20.06
CA LYS A 153 7.72 -2.68 19.11
C LYS A 153 8.51 -1.45 18.66
N LEU A 154 8.20 -0.26 19.18
CA LEU A 154 8.90 0.97 18.78
C LEU A 154 10.41 0.90 19.05
N ALA A 155 10.82 0.44 20.23
CA ALA A 155 12.23 0.32 20.57
C ALA A 155 13.00 -0.62 19.62
N LEU A 156 12.37 -1.71 19.17
CA LEU A 156 12.96 -2.65 18.21
C LEU A 156 13.04 -2.06 16.80
N ILE A 157 12.02 -1.31 16.38
CA ILE A 157 12.05 -0.56 15.10
C ILE A 157 13.20 0.43 15.12
N HIS A 158 13.34 1.21 16.19
CA HIS A 158 14.43 2.17 16.35
C HIS A 158 15.81 1.49 16.30
N ARG A 159 15.98 0.34 16.96
CA ARG A 159 17.23 -0.43 16.95
C ARG A 159 17.64 -0.86 15.54
N GLU A 160 16.69 -1.36 14.74
CA GLU A 160 16.97 -1.87 13.38
C GLU A 160 17.02 -0.76 12.31
N LEU A 161 16.58 0.46 12.64
CA LEU A 161 16.38 1.54 11.66
C LEU A 161 17.66 1.93 10.93
N ALA A 162 18.80 2.02 11.61
CA ALA A 162 20.06 2.36 10.98
C ALA A 162 20.44 1.36 9.88
N GLY A 163 20.25 0.06 10.13
CA GLY A 163 20.50 -0.99 9.12
C GLY A 163 19.55 -0.90 7.93
N LEU A 164 18.29 -0.48 8.15
CA LEU A 164 17.33 -0.25 7.07
C LEU A 164 17.76 0.92 6.17
N LEU A 165 18.15 2.04 6.76
CA LEU A 165 18.57 3.24 6.03
C LEU A 165 19.84 2.99 5.21
N THR A 166 20.78 2.18 5.70
CA THR A 166 21.95 1.76 4.93
C THR A 166 21.58 0.93 3.70
N LYS A 167 20.57 0.05 3.81
CA LYS A 167 20.09 -0.77 2.67
C LYS A 167 19.21 0.02 1.69
N LEU A 168 18.57 1.10 2.15
CA LEU A 168 17.66 1.93 1.39
C LEU A 168 18.04 3.41 1.53
N PRO A 169 19.15 3.86 0.92
CA PRO A 169 19.63 5.24 1.04
C PRO A 169 18.63 6.30 0.49
N GLN A 170 17.68 5.87 -0.34
CA GLN A 170 16.59 6.70 -0.86
C GLN A 170 15.40 6.86 0.12
N LEU A 171 15.39 6.15 1.25
CA LEU A 171 14.35 6.24 2.28
C LEU A 171 14.59 7.44 3.18
N GLU A 172 13.76 8.48 3.03
CA GLU A 172 13.91 9.74 3.78
C GLU A 172 13.02 9.82 5.00
N VAL A 173 11.82 9.24 4.92
CA VAL A 173 10.85 9.32 6.02
C VAL A 173 10.45 7.94 6.48
N VAL A 174 10.64 7.67 7.78
CA VAL A 174 10.11 6.50 8.46
C VAL A 174 9.14 6.96 9.54
N SER A 175 7.91 6.44 9.51
CA SER A 175 6.88 6.79 10.47
C SER A 175 6.17 5.57 11.02
N VAL A 176 5.64 5.72 12.23
CA VAL A 176 4.77 4.71 12.85
C VAL A 176 3.39 5.31 13.07
N ASN A 177 2.36 4.57 12.68
CA ASN A 177 0.97 4.90 12.92
C ASN A 177 0.35 3.87 13.86
N LEU A 178 -0.09 4.30 15.03
CA LEU A 178 -0.70 3.43 16.04
C LEU A 178 -2.21 3.33 15.83
N GLN A 179 -2.70 2.11 15.64
CA GLN A 179 -4.11 1.80 15.47
C GLN A 179 -4.54 0.75 16.50
N PRO A 180 -4.79 1.13 17.77
CA PRO A 180 -5.16 0.19 18.83
C PRO A 180 -6.56 -0.41 18.62
N GLN A 181 -7.46 0.32 17.96
CA GLN A 181 -8.81 -0.14 17.70
C GLN A 181 -8.84 -1.24 16.63
N HIS A 182 -9.70 -2.23 16.87
CA HIS A 182 -10.03 -3.28 15.92
C HIS A 182 -11.22 -2.82 15.07
N ALA A 183 -10.98 -1.92 14.14
CA ALA A 183 -12.03 -1.44 13.28
C ALA A 183 -11.48 -1.07 11.90
N ALA A 184 -12.22 -1.39 10.85
CA ALA A 184 -12.04 -0.83 9.50
C ALA A 184 -12.62 0.59 9.43
N ILE A 185 -12.46 1.40 10.47
CA ILE A 185 -13.08 2.73 10.55
C ILE A 185 -12.12 3.78 9.99
N TRP A 186 -12.45 4.24 8.79
CA TRP A 186 -12.11 5.57 8.29
C TRP A 186 -13.13 6.55 8.90
N LYS A 187 -12.67 7.51 9.72
CA LYS A 187 -13.45 8.50 10.51
C LYS A 187 -14.23 7.97 11.74
N GLY A 188 -13.71 8.23 12.93
CA GLY A 188 -14.42 8.11 14.22
C GLY A 188 -13.75 8.94 15.32
N SER A 189 -14.56 9.69 16.05
CA SER A 189 -14.28 10.76 17.02
C SER A 189 -13.36 10.44 18.22
N LYS A 190 -12.04 10.43 18.02
CA LYS A 190 -11.04 10.88 19.03
C LYS A 190 -9.64 10.86 18.41
N LYS A 191 -9.05 12.04 18.22
CA LYS A 191 -7.66 12.18 17.75
C LYS A 191 -6.71 11.94 18.91
N PHE A 192 -6.08 10.77 18.92
CA PHE A 192 -4.70 10.63 19.41
C PHE A 192 -3.87 10.15 18.23
N SER A 193 -3.61 11.05 17.29
CA SER A 193 -2.56 10.84 16.29
C SER A 193 -1.25 11.22 16.96
N ASN A 194 -0.66 10.31 17.73
CA ASN A 194 0.78 10.35 17.95
C ASN A 194 1.42 9.90 16.64
N GLU A 195 1.52 10.83 15.68
CA GLU A 195 2.44 10.65 14.56
C GLU A 195 3.85 10.83 15.11
N THR A 196 4.44 9.75 15.61
CA THR A 196 5.88 9.71 15.87
C THR A 196 6.55 9.61 14.51
N THR A 197 6.84 10.77 13.91
CA THR A 197 7.73 10.87 12.76
C THR A 197 9.14 10.65 13.29
N VAL A 198 9.73 9.50 12.98
CA VAL A 198 11.16 9.30 13.20
C VAL A 198 11.85 9.90 11.99
N SER A 199 12.00 11.21 11.98
CA SER A 199 12.75 11.91 10.95
C SER A 199 14.22 11.51 11.07
N GLY A 200 14.77 10.85 10.05
CA GLY A 200 16.21 10.60 9.90
C GLY A 200 17.01 11.86 9.57
N GLY A 201 16.70 12.97 10.25
CA GLY A 201 17.39 14.25 10.09
C GLY A 201 18.42 14.43 11.19
N LYS A 202 19.68 14.19 10.83
CA LYS A 202 20.95 14.56 11.50
C LYS A 202 21.00 14.38 13.03
N PHE A 203 21.89 13.48 13.46
CA PHE A 203 22.53 13.59 14.77
C PHE A 203 23.21 14.95 14.93
#